data_AF-A0A920BE70-F1
#
_entry.id   AF-A0A920BE70-F1
#
_cell.length_a   1.000
_cell.length_b   1.000
_cell.length_c   1.000
_cell.angle_alpha   90.00
_cell.angle_beta   90.00
_cell.angle_gamma   90.00
#
_symmetry.space_group_name_H-M   'P 1'
#
loop_
_entity.id
_entity.type
_entity.pdbx_description
1 polymer ?
#
loop_
_entity_poly.entity_id
_entity_poly.type
_entity_poly.pdbx_seq_one_letter_code
_entity_poly.pdbx_strand_id
1 'polypeptide(L)' 'MQLKPMRVGSVQLYTTGLNEDEKSITGVDSISSISQAVSTSIAEQDSPDVAVIPEGPYLVPFVQSPM' A
#
# COMPACT_ATOMS: atom_id res chain seq x y z
N MET A 1 8.47 10.93 -7.35
CA MET A 1 7.10 11.30 -6.92
C MET A 1 6.55 10.38 -5.80
N GLN A 2 7.40 9.93 -4.87
CA GLN A 2 7.00 9.02 -3.77
C GLN A 2 6.38 9.77 -2.58
N LEU A 3 6.86 10.97 -2.26
CA LEU A 3 6.38 11.74 -1.11
C LEU A 3 4.91 12.18 -1.22
N LYS A 4 4.38 12.34 -2.43
CA LYS A 4 3.00 12.82 -2.66
C LYS A 4 1.95 11.83 -2.10
N PRO A 5 1.95 10.53 -2.45
CA PRO A 5 1.02 9.57 -1.84
C PRO A 5 1.28 9.38 -0.34
N MET A 6 2.54 9.33 0.10
CA MET A 6 2.90 9.18 1.52
C MET A 6 2.45 10.34 2.41
N ARG A 7 2.13 11.50 1.84
CA ARG A 7 1.55 12.63 2.57
C ARG A 7 0.07 12.43 2.92
N VAL A 8 -0.61 11.52 2.21
CA VAL A 8 -2.06 11.29 2.34
C VAL A 8 -2.35 9.98 3.07
N GLY A 9 -1.45 8.99 3.00
CA GLY A 9 -1.60 7.73 3.71
C GLY A 9 -0.31 6.94 3.80
N SER A 10 -0.35 5.85 4.57
CA SER A 10 0.79 4.94 4.78
C SER A 10 1.02 4.08 3.54
N VAL A 11 2.29 3.87 3.19
CA VAL A 11 2.70 2.98 2.10
C VAL A 11 3.58 1.88 2.68
N GLN A 12 3.25 0.62 2.38
CA GLN A 12 3.95 -0.56 2.85
C GLN A 12 4.45 -1.39 1.67
N LEU A 13 5.63 -1.99 1.80
CA LEU A 13 6.27 -2.80 0.77
C LEU A 13 6.40 -4.26 1.22
N TYR A 14 5.79 -5.16 0.45
CA TYR A 14 6.09 -6.59 0.50
C TYR A 14 7.02 -6.96 -0.65
N THR A 15 8.18 -7.54 -0.34
CA THR A 15 9.14 -8.01 -1.33
C THR A 15 10.03 -9.12 -0.77
N THR A 16 10.45 -10.04 -1.64
CA THR A 16 11.47 -11.06 -1.34
C THR A 16 12.78 -10.78 -2.07
N GLY A 17 12.85 -9.72 -2.86
CA GLY A 17 13.98 -9.41 -3.75
C GLY A 17 14.99 -8.41 -3.19
N LEU A 18 14.73 -7.84 -2.01
CA LEU A 18 15.61 -6.85 -1.37
C LEU A 18 16.23 -7.43 -0.10
N ASN A 19 17.51 -7.13 0.12
CA ASN A 19 18.17 -7.33 1.41
C ASN A 19 17.79 -6.22 2.42
N GLU A 20 18.24 -6.32 3.66
CA GLU A 20 17.87 -5.38 4.72
C GLU A 20 18.40 -3.96 4.50
N ASP A 21 19.62 -3.82 3.98
CA ASP A 21 20.19 -2.50 3.66
C ASP A 21 19.38 -1.83 2.55
N GLU A 22 18.99 -2.58 1.53
CA GLU A 22 18.13 -2.11 0.43
C GLU A 22 16.72 -1.74 0.92
N LYS A 23 16.12 -2.54 1.80
CA LYS A 23 14.81 -2.21 2.41
C LYS A 23 14.88 -0.89 3.17
N SER A 24 15.96 -0.65 3.92
CA SER A 24 16.12 0.54 4.76
C SER A 24 16.09 1.86 3.98
N ILE A 25 16.52 1.84 2.71
CA ILE A 25 16.61 3.03 1.86
C ILE A 25 15.36 3.24 0.98
N THR A 26 14.38 2.33 1.02
CA THR A 26 13.13 2.48 0.24
C THR A 26 12.26 3.63 0.74
N GLY A 27 12.38 3.99 2.02
CA GLY A 27 11.57 5.03 2.65
C GLY A 27 10.10 4.66 2.83
N VAL A 28 9.74 3.38 2.81
CA VAL A 28 8.39 2.87 3.11
C VAL A 28 8.49 1.70 4.09
N ASP A 29 7.41 1.40 4.82
CA ASP A 29 7.43 0.35 5.83
C ASP A 29 7.52 -1.03 5.16
N SER A 30 8.50 -1.83 5.56
CA SER A 30 8.63 -3.21 5.07
C SER A 30 7.71 -4.14 5.83
N ILE A 31 6.97 -4.98 5.10
CA ILE A 31 6.07 -5.98 5.67
C ILE A 31 6.46 -7.39 5.22
N SER A 32 6.17 -8.38 6.06
CA SER A 32 6.41 -9.80 5.80
C SER A 32 5.13 -10.59 5.46
N SER A 33 3.95 -9.97 5.58
CA SER A 33 2.67 -10.61 5.31
C SER A 33 1.64 -9.60 4.81
N ILE A 34 1.15 -9.80 3.59
CA ILE A 34 0.09 -8.98 2.99
C ILE A 34 -1.22 -9.15 3.79
N SER A 35 -1.57 -10.37 4.16
CA SER A 35 -2.81 -10.66 4.90
C SER A 35 -2.84 -9.94 6.26
N GLN A 36 -1.72 -9.94 6.98
CA GLN A 36 -1.62 -9.24 8.25
C GLN A 36 -1.69 -7.72 8.05
N ALA A 37 -0.96 -7.18 7.07
CA ALA A 37 -0.97 -5.75 6.75
C ALA A 37 -2.38 -5.24 6.41
N VAL A 38 -3.12 -5.97 5.56
CA VAL A 38 -4.50 -5.62 5.20
C VAL A 38 -5.42 -5.70 6.42
N SER A 39 -5.30 -6.75 7.24
CA SER A 39 -6.13 -6.89 8.45
C SER A 39 -5.88 -5.77 9.45
N THR A 40 -4.63 -5.37 9.67
CA THR A 40 -4.28 -4.24 10.54
C THR A 40 -4.85 -2.94 9.99
N SER A 41 -4.71 -2.71 8.68
CA SER A 41 -5.20 -1.50 8.01
C SER A 41 -6.72 -1.34 8.11
N ILE A 42 -7.48 -2.43 7.95
CA ILE A 42 -8.94 -2.46 8.16
C ILE A 42 -9.29 -2.06 9.60
N ALA A 43 -8.58 -2.61 10.58
CA ALA A 43 -8.82 -2.30 11.98
C ALA A 43 -8.48 -0.85 12.35
N GLU A 44 -7.39 -0.30 11.80
CA GLU A 44 -6.97 1.09 12.01
C GLU A 44 -7.93 2.11 11.37
N GLN A 45 -8.51 1.77 10.22
CA GLN A 45 -9.42 2.65 9.48
C GLN A 45 -10.89 2.51 9.89
N ASP A 46 -11.23 1.51 10.71
CA ASP A 46 -12.61 1.14 11.07
C ASP A 46 -13.52 0.99 9.83
N SER A 47 -12.96 0.41 8.76
CA SER A 47 -13.66 0.24 7.48
C SER A 47 -13.25 -1.07 6.81
N PRO A 48 -14.21 -1.92 6.40
CA PRO A 48 -13.92 -3.18 5.71
C PRO A 48 -13.66 -3.01 4.21
N ASP A 49 -13.81 -1.79 3.66
CA ASP A 49 -13.71 -1.56 2.22
C ASP A 49 -12.26 -1.64 1.74
N VAL A 50 -11.98 -2.62 0.85
CA VAL A 50 -10.65 -2.84 0.26
C VAL A 50 -10.73 -2.83 -1.25
N ALA A 51 -9.94 -1.95 -1.88
CA ALA A 51 -9.72 -1.95 -3.32
C ALA A 51 -8.45 -2.73 -3.68
N VAL A 52 -8.53 -3.63 -4.65
CA VAL A 52 -7.40 -4.41 -5.16
C VAL A 52 -7.06 -3.97 -6.58
N ILE A 53 -5.81 -3.56 -6.81
CA ILE A 53 -5.29 -3.16 -8.12
C ILE A 53 -4.13 -4.10 -8.48
N PRO A 54 -4.38 -5.23 -9.19
CA PRO A 54 -3.36 -6.27 -9.40
C PRO A 54 -2.21 -5.82 -10.31
N GLU A 55 -2.52 -5.03 -11.34
CA GLU A 55 -1.56 -4.53 -12.33
C GLU A 55 -1.44 -3.00 -12.24
N GLY A 56 -1.02 -2.51 -11.07
CA GLY A 56 -0.86 -1.07 -10.78
C GLY A 56 -0.32 -0.20 -11.92
N PRO A 57 0.79 -0.57 -12.62
CA PRO A 57 1.33 0.27 -13.69
C PRO A 57 0.53 0.26 -14.99
N TYR A 58 -0.38 -0.72 -15.18
CA TYR A 58 -1.13 -0.90 -16.42
C TYR A 58 -2.60 -0.47 -16.29
N LEU A 59 -3.03 -0.03 -15.11
CA LEU A 59 -4.41 0.36 -14.82
C LEU A 59 -4.50 1.84 -14.41
N VAL A 60 -5.59 2.49 -14.79
CA VAL A 60 -5.95 3.84 -14.32
C VAL A 60 -7.27 3.73 -13.54
N PRO A 61 -7.26 3.84 -12.21
CA PRO A 61 -8.49 3.81 -11.42
C PRO A 61 -9.26 5.12 -11.56
N PHE A 62 -10.59 5.01 -11.65
CA PHE A 62 -11.51 6.15 -11.68
C PHE A 62 -12.49 6.04 -10.51
N VAL A 63 -12.83 7.18 -9.91
CA VAL A 63 -13.92 7.28 -8.95
C VAL A 63 -15.17 7.73 -9.69
N GLN A 64 -16.28 7.02 -9.51
CA GLN A 64 -17.58 7.48 -9.96
C GLN A 64 -18.27 8.14 -8.76
N SER A 65 -18.47 9.46 -8.82
CA SER A 65 -19.27 10.13 -7.81
C SER A 65 -20.71 9.61 -7.88
N PRO A 66 -21.35 9.31 -6.73
CA PRO A 66 -22.77 8.99 -6.72
C PRO A 66 -23.54 10.22 -7.22
N MET A 67 -24.42 10.02 -8.20
CA MET A 67 -25.48 10.99 -8.56
C MET A 67 -26.57 10.99 -7.52
#